data_AF-A0A9P0FGW1-F1
#
_entry.id   AF-A0A9P0FGW1-F1
#
_cell.length_a   1.000
_cell.length_b   1.000
_cell.length_c   1.000
_cell.angle_alpha   90.00
_cell.angle_beta   90.00
_cell.angle_gamma   90.00
#
_symmetry.space_group_name_H-M   'P 1'
#
loop_
_entity.id
_entity.type
_entity.pdbx_description
1 polymer ?
#
loop_
_entity_poly.entity_id
_entity_poly.type
_entity_poly.pdbx_seq_one_letter_code
_entity_poly.pdbx_strand_id
1 'polypeptide(L)'
;MILIGVLLLKVLLVNGKIRPDLENIDESFELCLKNVVMTFKEDDETIININENSNFDIMQNLIKSRNFRYYWPYMQNVHTGKYYISSQNIKNFFIVNINDVDQLDFYLRKLKMLLIWNSRGKFVIVLLKRNVKLIKNIFKVLWKYNIYKSIVLQKITNETANVYAWYPYSKTNCGNNFNEIQIINKCEKDGLKKSVDVFDQSMFDLFACTFKVRTIFWQPFIINSTDGPKGIEVSLLNTLADKLNMKLSYSLSSTPLNWGAILENGTVTGIFQHMQEGKSDIAVAALGYEKNRVNYMDIGMPYFYDYLTYCVPPFCKSDWDKIIIIFDYQSWIIIIVAYFSFSFVLYYVSKRCEDESMIFKNIYNVLLINFSMVINTMGKLPKTDVRLLMDIIDLKLKLQFLLPQKRYFADDSPQSEYIKEHWNNCKNIPSCLKRVIKEKDSVMCISKVYIDTIKNCYIDKNKKPLFHCFPKYFVAFPITMLMRKDFPLRNRINDVIIRIYDSGLIQFWKRQYNNECKPQKTSTEEQIQRKLNL
;
A
#
# COMPACT_ATOMS: atom_id res chain seq x y z
N MET A 1 -44.00 -36.57 7.17
CA MET A 1 -43.47 -36.85 8.52
C MET A 1 -42.18 -36.05 8.66
N ILE A 2 -42.25 -34.83 9.20
CA ILE A 2 -41.71 -34.46 10.53
C ILE A 2 -40.16 -34.43 10.47
N LEU A 3 -39.44 -33.32 10.61
CA LEU A 3 -39.64 -32.18 11.50
C LEU A 3 -38.95 -30.91 10.93
N ILE A 4 -39.73 -29.82 10.97
CA ILE A 4 -39.40 -28.44 10.62
C ILE A 4 -38.59 -27.82 11.77
N GLY A 5 -37.49 -27.11 11.45
CA GLY A 5 -36.63 -26.44 12.45
C GLY A 5 -36.04 -25.12 11.97
N VAL A 6 -36.70 -24.43 11.05
CA VAL A 6 -36.43 -23.01 10.77
C VAL A 6 -37.18 -22.20 11.83
N LEU A 7 -36.52 -21.93 12.95
CA LEU A 7 -37.03 -21.05 13.98
C LEU A 7 -36.84 -19.60 13.52
N LEU A 8 -37.86 -19.12 12.81
CA LEU A 8 -38.29 -17.73 12.77
C LEU A 8 -38.15 -17.10 14.16
N LEU A 9 -37.08 -16.33 14.38
CA LEU A 9 -37.08 -15.37 15.48
C LEU A 9 -38.03 -14.24 15.06
N LYS A 10 -39.29 -14.40 15.46
CA LYS A 10 -40.31 -13.35 15.47
C LYS A 10 -39.70 -12.09 16.07
N VAL A 11 -39.59 -11.06 15.25
CA VAL A 11 -39.56 -9.67 15.70
C VAL A 11 -40.85 -9.47 16.49
N LEU A 12 -40.77 -9.62 17.81
CA LEU A 12 -41.76 -9.09 18.74
C LEU A 12 -41.60 -7.57 18.71
N LEU A 13 -42.27 -6.93 17.75
CA LEU A 13 -42.74 -5.57 17.93
C LEU A 13 -43.69 -5.61 19.12
N VAL A 14 -43.17 -5.35 20.31
CA VAL A 14 -43.98 -4.94 21.45
C VAL A 14 -44.58 -3.59 21.04
N ASN A 15 -45.79 -3.64 20.48
CA ASN A 15 -46.71 -2.51 20.42
C ASN A 15 -47.16 -2.17 21.84
N GLY A 16 -46.22 -1.70 22.67
CA GLY A 16 -46.53 -1.03 23.91
C GLY A 16 -46.92 0.40 23.56
N LYS A 17 -48.21 0.71 23.62
CA LYS A 17 -48.68 2.10 23.76
C LYS A 17 -48.06 2.66 25.05
N ILE A 18 -46.94 3.36 24.92
CA ILE A 18 -46.42 4.20 25.99
C ILE A 18 -47.26 5.48 25.97
N ARG A 19 -48.09 5.65 27.00
CA ARG A 19 -48.78 6.92 27.31
C ARG A 19 -47.73 8.05 27.38
N PRO A 20 -47.92 9.20 26.72
CA PRO A 20 -46.99 10.30 26.80
C PRO A 20 -47.37 11.19 27.98
N ASP A 21 -47.04 10.74 29.20
CA ASP A 21 -46.97 11.65 30.35
C ASP A 21 -45.48 11.85 30.65
N LEU A 22 -44.84 12.72 29.87
CA LEU A 22 -43.48 13.22 30.07
C LEU A 22 -43.53 14.74 29.99
N GLU A 23 -44.02 15.35 31.06
CA GLU A 23 -43.85 16.78 31.31
C GLU A 23 -42.36 17.13 31.49
N ASN A 24 -41.92 18.16 30.78
CA ASN A 24 -40.69 18.97 30.98
C ASN A 24 -39.34 18.23 31.01
N ILE A 25 -38.74 18.01 29.84
CA ILE A 25 -37.31 17.67 29.70
C ILE A 25 -36.64 18.68 28.74
N ASP A 26 -35.71 19.50 29.24
CA ASP A 26 -34.45 19.99 28.62
C ASP A 26 -34.33 20.11 27.06
N GLU A 27 -35.40 20.47 26.33
CA GLU A 27 -35.55 20.32 24.87
C GLU A 27 -34.56 21.11 23.98
N SER A 28 -34.08 22.26 24.43
CA SER A 28 -33.40 23.22 23.56
C SER A 28 -31.96 22.87 23.22
N PHE A 29 -31.19 22.34 24.19
CA PHE A 29 -29.83 21.87 23.95
C PHE A 29 -29.79 20.62 23.06
N GLU A 30 -30.74 19.70 23.24
CA GLU A 30 -30.88 18.51 22.41
C GLU A 30 -31.25 18.87 20.96
N LEU A 31 -32.13 19.87 20.78
CA LEU A 31 -32.51 20.37 19.45
C LEU A 31 -31.31 20.99 18.72
N CYS A 32 -30.48 21.76 19.43
CA CYS A 32 -29.21 22.27 18.92
C CYS A 32 -28.30 21.13 18.43
N LEU A 33 -28.03 20.13 19.28
CA LEU A 33 -27.15 19.00 18.94
C LEU A 33 -27.70 18.24 17.72
N LYS A 34 -29.02 18.04 17.68
CA LYS A 34 -29.70 17.47 16.52
C LYS A 34 -29.45 18.26 15.25
N ASN A 35 -29.61 19.58 15.28
CA ASN A 35 -29.39 20.43 14.11
C ASN A 35 -27.94 20.37 13.64
N VAL A 36 -26.95 20.40 14.55
CA VAL A 36 -25.53 20.20 14.21
C VAL A 36 -25.30 18.87 13.49
N VAL A 37 -25.82 17.77 14.05
CA VAL A 37 -25.67 16.45 13.45
C VAL A 37 -26.35 16.39 12.08
N MET A 38 -27.58 16.88 11.96
CA MET A 38 -28.32 16.88 10.69
C MET A 38 -27.67 17.75 9.61
N THR A 39 -26.91 18.78 10.01
CA THR A 39 -26.26 19.72 9.08
C THR A 39 -24.96 19.15 8.53
N PHE A 40 -24.16 18.48 9.37
CA PHE A 40 -22.79 18.05 8.99
C PHE A 40 -22.63 16.58 8.71
N LYS A 41 -23.65 15.76 9.00
CA LYS A 41 -23.63 14.34 8.70
C LYS A 41 -23.84 14.12 7.20
N GLU A 42 -22.96 13.32 6.59
CA GLU A 42 -23.13 12.84 5.21
C GLU A 42 -24.10 11.64 5.17
N ASP A 43 -24.76 11.40 4.03
CA ASP A 43 -25.75 10.33 3.88
C ASP A 43 -25.18 8.93 4.15
N ASP A 44 -23.89 8.72 3.86
CA ASP A 44 -23.18 7.45 4.05
C ASP A 44 -22.49 7.32 5.43
N GLU A 45 -22.55 8.36 6.28
CA GLU A 45 -21.97 8.35 7.62
C GLU A 45 -22.87 7.60 8.63
N THR A 46 -22.24 6.77 9.47
CA THR A 46 -22.90 6.13 10.61
C THR A 46 -22.71 6.97 11.87
N ILE A 47 -23.80 7.31 12.58
CA ILE A 47 -23.69 8.00 13.86
C ILE A 47 -23.40 6.99 14.96
N ILE A 48 -22.38 7.27 15.76
CA ILE A 48 -21.99 6.49 16.93
C ILE A 48 -22.15 7.37 18.16
N ASN A 49 -23.15 7.07 18.98
CA ASN A 49 -23.38 7.76 20.25
C ASN A 49 -22.73 6.99 21.41
N ILE A 50 -21.98 7.69 22.25
CA ILE A 50 -21.29 7.14 23.42
C ILE A 50 -21.78 7.90 24.64
N ASN A 51 -22.58 7.23 25.46
CA ASN A 51 -23.18 7.78 26.66
C ASN A 51 -23.14 6.77 27.81
N GLU A 52 -22.98 7.30 29.03
CA GLU A 52 -23.05 6.56 30.30
C GLU A 52 -24.49 6.54 30.86
N ASN A 53 -25.27 7.60 30.64
CA ASN A 53 -26.63 7.74 31.17
C ASN A 53 -27.69 7.22 30.20
N SER A 54 -28.40 6.16 30.60
CA SER A 54 -29.56 5.61 29.87
C SER A 54 -30.74 6.57 29.75
N ASN A 55 -30.82 7.60 30.61
CA ASN A 55 -31.92 8.58 30.60
C ASN A 55 -31.73 9.74 29.62
N PHE A 56 -30.50 9.97 29.13
CA PHE A 56 -30.21 11.04 28.15
C PHE A 56 -30.11 10.42 26.76
N ASP A 57 -31.21 9.82 26.33
CA ASP A 57 -31.29 9.07 25.08
C ASP A 57 -31.60 10.04 23.92
N ILE A 58 -30.65 10.95 23.64
CA ILE A 58 -30.65 11.87 22.48
C ILE A 58 -31.04 11.11 21.19
N MET A 59 -30.63 9.84 21.09
CA MET A 59 -30.99 8.96 19.99
C MET A 59 -32.49 8.67 19.87
N GLN A 60 -33.23 8.48 20.96
CA GLN A 60 -34.68 8.24 20.89
C GLN A 60 -35.42 9.45 20.30
N ASN A 61 -34.97 10.67 20.60
CA ASN A 61 -35.54 11.91 20.06
C ASN A 61 -35.13 12.16 18.59
N LEU A 62 -33.92 11.74 18.18
CA LEU A 62 -33.50 11.75 16.78
C LEU A 62 -34.31 10.77 15.92
N ILE A 63 -34.51 9.55 16.41
CA ILE A 63 -35.22 8.44 15.71
C ILE A 63 -36.69 8.79 15.43
N LYS A 64 -37.39 9.49 16.34
CA LYS A 64 -38.81 9.82 16.19
C LYS A 64 -39.12 10.81 15.05
N SER A 65 -38.11 11.46 14.46
CA SER A 65 -38.34 12.67 13.66
C SER A 65 -38.50 12.53 12.13
N ARG A 66 -38.43 11.31 11.54
CA ARG A 66 -39.05 10.91 10.24
C ARG A 66 -38.64 9.49 9.82
N ASN A 67 -39.36 8.91 8.85
CA ASN A 67 -39.16 7.60 8.18
C ASN A 67 -37.72 7.32 7.68
N PHE A 68 -36.77 7.09 8.59
CA PHE A 68 -35.42 6.63 8.26
C PHE A 68 -35.41 5.11 8.12
N ARG A 69 -35.50 4.64 6.87
CA ARG A 69 -35.49 3.22 6.51
C ARG A 69 -34.07 2.73 6.22
N TYR A 70 -33.11 2.92 7.13
CA TYR A 70 -31.78 2.28 7.04
C TYR A 70 -31.22 1.96 8.43
N TYR A 71 -30.67 0.74 8.54
CA TYR A 71 -30.26 0.07 9.76
C TYR A 71 -29.17 0.83 10.54
N TRP A 72 -29.49 1.25 11.77
CA TRP A 72 -28.55 1.92 12.68
C TRP A 72 -27.83 0.88 13.56
N PRO A 73 -26.48 0.83 13.58
CA PRO A 73 -25.77 0.13 14.64
C PRO A 73 -25.82 0.96 15.92
N TYR A 74 -26.63 0.52 16.88
CA TYR A 74 -26.76 1.15 18.20
C TYR A 74 -25.65 0.66 19.13
N MET A 75 -24.89 1.58 19.75
CA MET A 75 -24.07 1.23 20.92
C MET A 75 -24.82 1.62 22.20
N GLN A 76 -25.26 0.61 22.96
CA GLN A 76 -25.72 0.78 24.32
C GLN A 76 -24.64 0.36 25.32
N ASN A 77 -24.38 1.27 26.25
CA ASN A 77 -23.81 1.04 27.58
C ASN A 77 -22.50 0.23 27.64
N VAL A 78 -21.41 0.99 27.79
CA VAL A 78 -20.01 0.56 27.95
C VAL A 78 -19.76 -0.34 29.17
N HIS A 79 -20.69 -0.38 30.14
CA HIS A 79 -20.66 -1.28 31.30
C HIS A 79 -21.38 -2.61 31.09
N THR A 80 -22.38 -2.69 30.20
CA THR A 80 -23.16 -3.92 29.97
C THR A 80 -22.60 -4.83 28.88
N GLY A 81 -21.62 -4.36 28.09
CA GLY A 81 -20.89 -5.17 27.11
C GLY A 81 -21.72 -5.69 25.92
N LYS A 82 -22.98 -5.25 25.76
CA LYS A 82 -23.84 -5.66 24.65
C LYS A 82 -23.66 -4.73 23.44
N TYR A 83 -22.89 -5.19 22.46
CA TYR A 83 -22.65 -4.48 21.20
C TYR A 83 -23.53 -5.08 20.10
N TYR A 84 -24.40 -4.28 19.47
CA TYR A 84 -25.15 -4.69 18.28
C TYR A 84 -24.77 -3.77 17.11
N ILE A 85 -24.01 -4.30 16.14
CA ILE A 85 -23.55 -3.53 14.98
C ILE A 85 -24.04 -4.22 13.71
N SER A 86 -24.83 -3.49 12.91
CA SER A 86 -25.30 -3.91 11.59
C SER A 86 -24.58 -3.21 10.42
N SER A 87 -23.65 -2.26 10.68
CA SER A 87 -22.98 -1.48 9.62
C SER A 87 -21.46 -1.62 9.69
N GLN A 88 -20.87 -1.91 8.52
CA GLN A 88 -19.42 -1.95 8.27
C GLN A 88 -18.89 -0.61 7.71
N ASN A 89 -19.67 0.49 7.78
CA ASN A 89 -19.26 1.74 7.17
C ASN A 89 -18.04 2.34 7.89
N ILE A 90 -17.04 2.74 7.08
CA ILE A 90 -15.77 3.31 7.56
C ILE A 90 -15.93 4.81 7.88
N LYS A 91 -16.97 5.47 7.33
CA LYS A 91 -17.29 6.86 7.61
C LYS A 91 -18.20 6.96 8.83
N ASN A 92 -17.64 7.47 9.92
CA ASN A 92 -18.29 7.51 11.22
C ASN A 92 -18.36 8.94 11.75
N PHE A 93 -19.51 9.27 12.34
CA PHE A 93 -19.79 10.51 13.03
C PHE A 93 -19.96 10.19 14.52
N PHE A 94 -19.02 10.59 15.35
CA PHE A 94 -18.99 10.25 16.77
C PHE A 94 -19.60 11.37 17.61
N ILE A 95 -20.52 11.01 18.51
CA ILE A 95 -21.05 11.88 19.55
C ILE A 95 -20.64 11.27 20.88
N VAL A 96 -19.88 12.02 21.69
CA VAL A 96 -19.31 11.53 22.94
C VAL A 96 -19.72 12.45 24.08
N ASN A 97 -20.57 11.93 24.97
CA ASN A 97 -20.99 12.65 26.17
C ASN A 97 -19.97 12.42 27.27
N ILE A 98 -19.42 13.51 27.81
CA ILE A 98 -18.41 13.43 28.87
C ILE A 98 -18.72 14.38 30.02
N ASN A 99 -18.39 13.93 31.23
CA ASN A 99 -18.37 14.74 32.43
C ASN A 99 -16.94 15.19 32.78
N ASP A 100 -15.95 14.39 32.40
CA ASP A 100 -14.53 14.64 32.69
C ASP A 100 -13.60 14.10 31.57
N VAL A 101 -12.34 14.51 31.60
CA VAL A 101 -11.31 14.17 30.62
C VAL A 101 -10.87 12.70 30.74
N ASP A 102 -10.83 12.14 31.95
CA ASP A 102 -10.44 10.75 32.16
C ASP A 102 -11.45 9.78 31.52
N GLN A 103 -12.74 10.14 31.59
CA GLN A 103 -13.82 9.42 30.92
C GLN A 103 -13.64 9.43 29.39
N LEU A 104 -13.24 10.57 28.82
CA LEU A 104 -12.93 10.66 27.39
C LEU A 104 -11.78 9.73 27.00
N ASP A 105 -10.66 9.73 27.74
CA ASP A 105 -9.53 8.85 27.46
C ASP A 105 -9.94 7.38 27.56
N PHE A 106 -10.77 7.01 28.55
CA PHE A 106 -11.32 5.65 28.68
C PHE A 106 -12.16 5.23 27.47
N TYR A 107 -13.09 6.09 27.01
CA TYR A 107 -13.91 5.80 25.83
C TYR A 107 -13.08 5.65 24.56
N LEU A 108 -12.12 6.54 24.34
CA LEU A 108 -11.26 6.49 23.15
C LEU A 108 -10.35 5.25 23.15
N ARG A 109 -9.83 4.82 24.32
CA ARG A 109 -9.10 3.55 24.43
C ARG A 109 -9.95 2.37 24.02
N LYS A 110 -11.20 2.29 24.51
CA LYS A 110 -12.12 1.21 24.15
C LYS A 110 -12.48 1.23 22.67
N LEU A 111 -12.81 2.40 22.13
CA LEU A 111 -13.15 2.58 20.72
C LEU A 111 -12.01 2.16 19.80
N LYS A 112 -10.76 2.49 20.14
CA LYS A 112 -9.59 2.14 19.33
C LYS A 112 -9.38 0.63 19.17
N MET A 113 -9.92 -0.19 20.07
CA MET A 113 -9.89 -1.65 19.96
C MET A 113 -10.96 -2.20 19.02
N LEU A 114 -11.95 -1.39 18.64
CA LEU A 114 -13.06 -1.80 17.78
C LEU A 114 -12.74 -1.53 16.31
N LEU A 115 -13.29 -2.37 15.42
CA LEU A 115 -13.13 -2.24 13.96
C LEU A 115 -13.75 -0.94 13.39
N ILE A 116 -14.65 -0.29 14.14
CA ILE A 116 -15.30 0.97 13.76
C ILE A 116 -14.42 2.20 14.03
N TRP A 117 -13.25 2.04 14.65
CA TRP A 117 -12.36 3.16 14.94
C TRP A 117 -11.96 3.90 13.65
N ASN A 118 -12.22 5.20 13.64
CA ASN A 118 -11.76 6.09 12.57
C ASN A 118 -11.45 7.47 13.15
N SER A 119 -10.16 7.73 13.44
CA SER A 119 -9.68 9.02 13.95
C SER A 119 -9.92 10.20 13.00
N ARG A 120 -10.11 9.94 11.70
CA ARG A 120 -10.38 10.94 10.66
C ARG A 120 -11.88 11.23 10.50
N GLY A 121 -12.75 10.55 11.26
CA GLY A 121 -14.17 10.84 11.36
C GLY A 121 -14.46 12.16 12.08
N LYS A 122 -15.72 12.61 12.06
CA LYS A 122 -16.15 13.83 12.75
C LYS A 122 -16.49 13.48 14.22
N PHE A 123 -15.95 14.24 15.17
CA PHE A 123 -16.18 14.04 16.61
C PHE A 123 -16.87 15.25 17.24
N VAL A 124 -18.03 15.02 17.85
CA VAL A 124 -18.73 16.00 18.69
C VAL A 124 -18.59 15.58 20.13
N ILE A 125 -17.82 16.35 20.90
CA ILE A 125 -17.67 16.12 22.34
C ILE A 125 -18.66 17.01 23.07
N VAL A 126 -19.54 16.41 23.84
CA VAL A 126 -20.61 17.09 24.57
C VAL A 126 -20.22 17.17 26.04
N LEU A 127 -20.06 18.39 26.54
CA LEU A 127 -19.73 18.69 27.92
C LEU A 127 -20.93 19.36 28.60
N LEU A 128 -21.59 18.61 29.48
CA LEU A 128 -22.81 19.06 30.16
C LEU A 128 -22.52 20.08 31.29
N LYS A 129 -21.31 20.06 31.85
CA LYS A 129 -20.90 20.98 32.93
C LYS A 129 -20.06 22.13 32.38
N ARG A 130 -20.33 23.35 32.84
CA ARG A 130 -19.53 24.53 32.48
C ARG A 130 -18.16 24.48 33.18
N ASN A 131 -17.14 24.10 32.44
CA ASN A 131 -15.74 24.09 32.90
C ASN A 131 -14.79 24.36 31.72
N VAL A 132 -14.35 25.60 31.60
CA VAL A 132 -13.48 26.06 30.48
C VAL A 132 -12.07 25.45 30.58
N LYS A 133 -11.60 25.15 31.80
CA LYS A 133 -10.26 24.58 32.01
C LYS A 133 -10.14 23.17 31.41
N LEU A 134 -11.24 22.41 31.37
CA LEU A 134 -11.25 21.06 30.80
C LEU A 134 -11.11 21.04 29.27
N ILE A 135 -11.55 22.09 28.57
CA ILE A 135 -11.59 22.12 27.09
C ILE A 135 -10.19 21.93 26.51
N LYS A 136 -9.17 22.56 27.10
CA LYS A 136 -7.77 22.39 26.71
C LYS A 136 -7.30 20.94 26.84
N ASN A 137 -7.67 20.30 27.95
CA ASN A 137 -7.28 18.91 28.21
C ASN A 137 -8.05 17.94 27.28
N ILE A 138 -9.31 18.25 26.94
CA ILE A 138 -10.10 17.49 25.96
C ILE A 138 -9.38 17.47 24.60
N PHE A 139 -9.01 18.63 24.05
CA PHE A 139 -8.29 18.66 22.76
C PHE A 139 -6.92 18.00 22.82
N LYS A 140 -6.22 18.07 23.96
CA LYS A 140 -4.97 17.34 24.18
C LYS A 140 -5.17 15.82 24.10
N VAL A 141 -6.24 15.31 24.71
CA VAL A 141 -6.61 13.89 24.62
C VAL A 141 -7.01 13.52 23.19
N LEU A 142 -7.86 14.30 22.52
CA LEU A 142 -8.26 14.04 21.13
C LEU A 142 -7.04 13.98 20.19
N TRP A 143 -6.12 14.92 20.31
CA TRP A 143 -4.90 14.97 19.50
C TRP A 143 -3.96 13.79 19.77
N LYS A 144 -3.88 13.31 21.02
CA LYS A 144 -3.14 12.08 21.38
C LYS A 144 -3.66 10.86 20.60
N TYR A 145 -4.95 10.81 20.25
CA TYR A 145 -5.55 9.77 19.41
C TYR A 145 -5.61 10.14 17.92
N ASN A 146 -4.88 11.18 17.49
CA ASN A 146 -4.88 11.73 16.13
C ASN A 146 -6.28 12.16 15.62
N ILE A 147 -7.19 12.48 16.54
CA ILE A 147 -8.48 13.08 16.20
C ILE A 147 -8.25 14.57 15.99
N TYR A 148 -8.54 15.05 14.78
CA TYR A 148 -8.43 16.47 14.44
C TYR A 148 -9.82 17.09 14.20
N LYS A 149 -10.64 16.48 13.32
CA LYS A 149 -12.03 16.92 13.00
C LYS A 149 -12.95 16.79 14.21
N SER A 150 -12.83 17.72 15.13
CA SER A 150 -13.51 17.67 16.41
C SER A 150 -13.97 19.03 16.88
N ILE A 151 -15.14 19.03 17.51
CA ILE A 151 -15.70 20.19 18.19
C ILE A 151 -16.08 19.80 19.61
N VAL A 152 -16.02 20.77 20.52
CA VAL A 152 -16.50 20.62 21.89
C VAL A 152 -17.71 21.53 22.08
N LEU A 153 -18.87 20.93 22.33
CA LEU A 153 -20.11 21.61 22.69
C LEU A 153 -20.20 21.68 24.21
N GLN A 154 -20.12 22.89 24.77
CA GLN A 154 -20.27 23.10 26.20
C GLN A 154 -21.60 23.79 26.51
N LYS A 155 -22.45 23.14 27.30
CA LYS A 155 -23.70 23.74 27.81
C LYS A 155 -23.36 24.93 28.72
N ILE A 156 -23.94 26.11 28.43
CA ILE A 156 -23.76 27.33 29.24
C ILE A 156 -25.02 27.59 30.06
N THR A 157 -26.17 27.62 29.40
CA THR A 157 -27.50 27.70 29.99
C THR A 157 -28.33 26.53 29.44
N ASN A 158 -29.58 26.38 29.88
CA ASN A 158 -30.46 25.36 29.31
C ASN A 158 -30.66 25.56 27.80
N GLU A 159 -30.58 26.80 27.31
CA GLU A 159 -30.89 27.16 25.91
C GLU A 159 -29.68 27.46 25.03
N THR A 160 -28.48 27.62 25.61
CA THR A 160 -27.30 28.05 24.84
C THR A 160 -26.07 27.20 25.12
N ALA A 161 -25.32 26.91 24.05
CA ALA A 161 -24.06 26.20 24.12
C ALA A 161 -22.97 26.92 23.30
N ASN A 162 -21.74 26.92 23.81
CA ASN A 162 -20.59 27.38 23.05
C ASN A 162 -20.00 26.21 22.26
N VAL A 163 -19.62 26.49 21.01
CA VAL A 163 -18.92 25.56 20.14
C VAL A 163 -17.45 25.94 20.10
N TYR A 164 -16.61 25.10 20.67
CA TYR A 164 -15.16 25.26 20.66
C TYR A 164 -14.53 24.38 19.59
N ALA A 165 -13.53 24.91 18.92
CA ALA A 165 -12.65 24.17 18.03
C ALA A 165 -11.19 24.52 18.31
N TRP A 166 -10.30 23.60 17.96
CA TRP A 166 -8.86 23.80 18.02
C TRP A 166 -8.25 23.38 16.70
N TYR A 167 -7.40 24.25 16.15
CA TYR A 167 -6.70 24.01 14.89
C TYR A 167 -5.24 23.65 15.20
N PRO A 168 -4.77 22.45 14.79
CA PRO A 168 -3.43 21.98 15.14
C PRO A 168 -2.30 22.77 14.45
N TYR A 169 -2.57 23.38 13.30
CA TYR A 169 -1.57 24.08 12.49
C TYR A 169 -1.92 25.55 12.36
N SER A 170 -0.99 26.42 12.76
CA SER A 170 -1.04 27.87 12.61
C SER A 170 0.39 28.41 12.42
N LYS A 171 0.54 29.72 12.17
CA LYS A 171 1.88 30.35 12.06
C LYS A 171 2.77 30.12 13.29
N THR A 172 2.18 29.86 14.45
CA THR A 172 2.84 29.71 15.75
C THR A 172 2.71 28.31 16.35
N ASN A 173 1.87 27.45 15.77
CA ASN A 173 1.50 26.15 16.33
C ASN A 173 1.70 25.03 15.30
N CYS A 174 2.42 23.98 15.71
CA CYS A 174 2.62 22.75 14.92
C CYS A 174 2.12 21.53 15.70
N GLY A 175 0.94 21.63 16.30
CA GLY A 175 0.28 20.54 17.04
C GLY A 175 0.82 20.32 18.45
N ASN A 176 1.48 21.33 19.03
CA ASN A 176 2.08 21.26 20.37
C ASN A 176 1.49 22.30 21.35
N ASN A 177 0.89 23.37 20.84
CA ASN A 177 0.27 24.42 21.64
C ASN A 177 -1.27 24.28 21.64
N PHE A 178 -1.84 24.14 22.84
CA PHE A 178 -3.29 24.01 23.06
C PHE A 178 -3.91 25.25 23.70
N ASN A 179 -3.20 26.39 23.71
CA ASN A 179 -3.70 27.63 24.28
C ASN A 179 -4.60 28.41 23.31
N GLU A 180 -4.44 28.21 21.99
CA GLU A 180 -5.18 28.90 20.94
C GLU A 180 -6.52 28.21 20.63
N ILE A 181 -7.40 28.06 21.63
CA ILE A 181 -8.74 27.47 21.45
C ILE A 181 -9.72 28.57 21.05
N GLN A 182 -10.51 28.35 20.01
CA GLN A 182 -11.42 29.35 19.46
C GLN A 182 -12.87 28.96 19.70
N ILE A 183 -13.70 29.95 20.06
CA ILE A 183 -15.15 29.81 20.02
C ILE A 183 -15.59 30.15 18.60
N ILE A 184 -15.82 29.12 17.80
CA ILE A 184 -16.15 29.28 16.39
C ILE A 184 -17.63 29.59 16.18
N ASN A 185 -18.48 29.14 17.11
CA ASN A 185 -19.92 29.31 16.99
C ASN A 185 -20.62 29.28 18.36
N LYS A 186 -21.88 29.69 18.35
CA LYS A 186 -22.82 29.49 19.46
C LYS A 186 -24.00 28.70 18.93
N CYS A 187 -24.51 27.80 19.74
CA CYS A 187 -25.64 26.95 19.40
C CYS A 187 -26.82 27.32 20.28
N GLU A 188 -27.95 27.60 19.63
CA GLU A 188 -29.23 28.00 20.22
C GLU A 188 -30.33 27.04 19.68
N LYS A 189 -31.61 27.23 20.05
CA LYS A 189 -32.73 26.33 19.63
C LYS A 189 -32.77 26.06 18.13
N ASP A 190 -32.51 27.09 17.32
CA ASP A 190 -32.55 27.01 15.85
C ASP A 190 -31.27 26.40 15.23
N GLY A 191 -30.32 25.95 16.06
CA GLY A 191 -29.04 25.38 15.63
C GLY A 191 -27.87 26.35 15.78
N LEU A 192 -26.90 26.26 14.87
CA LEU A 192 -25.71 27.10 14.90
C LEU A 192 -26.03 28.53 14.44
N LYS A 193 -25.58 29.53 15.21
CA LYS A 193 -25.81 30.94 14.89
C LYS A 193 -25.16 31.39 13.58
N LYS A 194 -23.99 30.84 13.25
CA LYS A 194 -23.30 31.09 11.97
C LYS A 194 -23.39 29.85 11.08
N SER A 195 -23.73 30.06 9.80
CA SER A 195 -23.66 29.03 8.76
C SER A 195 -22.21 28.84 8.27
N VAL A 196 -21.36 28.29 9.15
CA VAL A 196 -19.96 27.96 8.85
C VAL A 196 -19.76 26.48 9.12
N ASP A 197 -18.99 25.80 8.26
CA ASP A 197 -18.60 24.41 8.53
C ASP A 197 -17.64 24.36 9.73
N VAL A 198 -18.17 23.85 10.84
CA VAL A 198 -17.44 23.73 12.12
C VAL A 198 -16.42 22.60 12.11
N PHE A 199 -16.50 21.68 11.14
CA PHE A 199 -15.55 20.60 10.92
C PHE A 199 -14.58 20.90 9.78
N ASP A 200 -14.76 22.01 9.05
CA ASP A 200 -13.81 22.47 8.06
C ASP A 200 -12.56 23.01 8.73
N GLN A 201 -11.71 22.06 9.13
CA GLN A 201 -10.35 22.30 9.56
C GLN A 201 -9.42 22.09 8.37
N SER A 202 -9.77 22.63 7.21
CA SER A 202 -9.00 22.40 5.99
C SER A 202 -7.51 22.69 6.23
N MET A 203 -6.72 21.61 6.31
CA MET A 203 -5.26 21.65 6.43
C MET A 203 -4.67 21.94 5.04
N PHE A 204 -5.09 23.04 4.43
CA PHE A 204 -4.60 23.51 3.13
C PHE A 204 -3.20 24.08 3.25
N ASP A 205 -2.94 24.77 4.36
CA ASP A 205 -1.66 25.39 4.69
C ASP A 205 -1.16 24.81 6.03
N LEU A 206 0.04 24.24 6.02
CA LEU A 206 0.71 23.68 7.19
C LEU A 206 1.71 24.66 7.83
N PHE A 207 1.70 25.92 7.40
CA PHE A 207 2.44 27.04 7.99
C PHE A 207 3.93 26.75 8.22
N ALA A 208 4.56 26.04 7.27
CA ALA A 208 5.95 25.63 7.32
C ALA A 208 6.32 24.71 8.51
N CYS A 209 5.35 24.00 9.10
CA CYS A 209 5.61 22.98 10.10
C CYS A 209 6.48 21.84 9.53
N THR A 210 7.39 21.31 10.36
CA THR A 210 8.36 20.31 9.94
C THR A 210 7.85 18.89 10.16
N PHE A 211 7.87 18.07 9.11
CA PHE A 211 7.52 16.65 9.13
C PHE A 211 8.77 15.79 8.95
N LYS A 212 8.86 14.73 9.77
CA LYS A 212 10.04 13.85 9.78
C LYS A 212 9.86 12.73 8.76
N VAL A 213 10.79 12.65 7.82
CA VAL A 213 10.83 11.63 6.76
C VAL A 213 11.91 10.60 7.09
N ARG A 214 11.56 9.32 7.08
CA ARG A 214 12.51 8.20 7.21
C ARG A 214 12.71 7.52 5.86
N THR A 215 13.96 7.29 5.48
CA THR A 215 14.28 6.69 4.18
C THR A 215 15.55 5.84 4.19
N ILE A 216 15.77 5.09 3.11
CA ILE A 216 17.03 4.41 2.79
C ILE A 216 17.43 4.75 1.35
N PHE A 217 18.71 4.59 1.03
CA PHE A 217 19.19 4.78 -0.33
C PHE A 217 18.70 3.66 -1.25
N TRP A 218 17.92 4.05 -2.27
CA TRP A 218 17.36 3.15 -3.26
C TRP A 218 17.09 3.90 -4.57
N GLN A 219 18.05 3.87 -5.49
CA GLN A 219 17.94 4.58 -6.77
C GLN A 219 16.96 3.90 -7.72
N PRO A 220 16.27 4.66 -8.60
CA PRO A 220 16.31 6.12 -8.78
C PRO A 220 15.38 6.90 -7.84
N PHE A 221 14.78 6.24 -6.84
CA PHE A 221 13.79 6.85 -5.96
C PHE A 221 14.42 7.77 -4.91
N ILE A 222 15.51 7.32 -4.29
CA ILE A 222 16.29 8.04 -3.28
C ILE A 222 17.78 7.84 -3.58
N ILE A 223 18.45 8.93 -3.94
CA ILE A 223 19.86 9.03 -4.34
C ILE A 223 20.56 9.91 -3.32
N ASN A 224 21.71 9.44 -2.82
CA ASN A 224 22.55 10.24 -1.94
C ASN A 224 23.26 11.35 -2.75
N SER A 225 23.20 12.59 -2.28
CA SER A 225 23.84 13.75 -2.90
C SER A 225 24.34 14.71 -1.83
N THR A 226 25.39 15.47 -2.14
CA THR A 226 26.03 16.44 -1.23
C THR A 226 25.05 17.50 -0.73
N ASP A 227 24.13 17.92 -1.61
CA ASP A 227 23.13 18.96 -1.32
C ASP A 227 21.87 18.41 -0.64
N GLY A 228 21.90 17.18 -0.14
CA GLY A 228 20.74 16.45 0.39
C GLY A 228 20.21 15.38 -0.58
N PRO A 229 19.26 14.53 -0.13
CA PRO A 229 18.75 13.44 -0.94
C PRO A 229 18.05 13.97 -2.20
N LYS A 230 18.16 13.26 -3.31
CA LYS A 230 17.49 13.55 -4.60
C LYS A 230 16.83 12.27 -5.14
N GLY A 231 15.93 12.37 -6.12
CA GLY A 231 15.31 11.21 -6.76
C GLY A 231 13.79 11.34 -6.86
N ILE A 232 13.14 10.31 -7.41
CA ILE A 232 11.70 10.34 -7.73
C ILE A 232 10.84 10.60 -6.49
N GLU A 233 11.08 9.87 -5.39
CA GLU A 233 10.29 10.03 -4.15
C GLU A 233 10.62 11.35 -3.44
N VAL A 234 11.84 11.86 -3.57
CA VAL A 234 12.22 13.18 -3.03
C VAL A 234 11.50 14.30 -3.80
N SER A 235 11.49 14.25 -5.13
CA SER A 235 10.80 15.27 -5.95
C SER A 235 9.29 15.26 -5.70
N LEU A 236 8.71 14.07 -5.52
CA LEU A 236 7.32 13.90 -5.08
C LEU A 236 7.08 14.59 -3.74
N LEU A 237 7.91 14.31 -2.74
CA LEU A 237 7.77 14.89 -1.41
C LEU A 237 7.99 16.41 -1.40
N ASN A 238 8.94 16.93 -2.17
CA ASN A 238 9.16 18.37 -2.28
C ASN A 238 7.96 19.07 -2.93
N THR A 239 7.38 18.48 -3.98
CA THR A 239 6.17 19.02 -4.60
C THR A 239 4.97 18.99 -3.64
N LEU A 240 4.85 17.93 -2.83
CA LEU A 240 3.87 17.86 -1.74
C LEU A 240 4.12 18.94 -0.69
N ALA A 241 5.38 19.17 -0.33
CA ALA A 241 5.80 20.15 0.65
C ALA A 241 5.46 21.57 0.20
N ASP A 242 5.74 21.90 -1.05
CA ASP A 242 5.39 23.19 -1.66
C ASP A 242 3.88 23.38 -1.74
N LYS A 243 3.13 22.33 -2.13
CA LYS A 243 1.68 22.41 -2.28
C LYS A 243 0.92 22.54 -0.96
N LEU A 244 1.46 21.98 0.12
CA LEU A 244 0.87 21.99 1.46
C LEU A 244 1.54 22.99 2.40
N ASN A 245 2.55 23.74 1.93
CA ASN A 245 3.40 24.63 2.72
C ASN A 245 3.93 23.97 3.99
N MET A 246 4.62 22.82 3.84
CA MET A 246 5.30 22.12 4.95
C MET A 246 6.81 22.03 4.71
N LYS A 247 7.57 21.83 5.78
CA LYS A 247 9.01 21.55 5.72
C LYS A 247 9.27 20.07 5.94
N LEU A 248 10.28 19.52 5.27
CA LEU A 248 10.65 18.11 5.37
C LEU A 248 12.02 17.96 6.01
N SER A 249 12.12 17.09 7.01
CA SER A 249 13.39 16.71 7.64
C SER A 249 13.68 15.25 7.34
N TYR A 250 14.68 14.99 6.50
CA TYR A 250 15.04 13.64 6.08
C TYR A 250 16.01 12.99 7.08
N SER A 251 15.74 11.73 7.42
CA SER A 251 16.61 10.89 8.22
C SER A 251 16.85 9.56 7.53
N LEU A 252 18.12 9.19 7.38
CA LEU A 252 18.54 7.96 6.72
C LEU A 252 18.73 6.84 7.73
N SER A 253 18.39 5.62 7.34
CA SER A 253 18.75 4.42 8.12
C SER A 253 20.27 4.29 8.20
N SER A 254 20.79 4.02 9.39
CA SER A 254 22.21 3.73 9.62
C SER A 254 22.63 2.41 8.97
N THR A 255 21.70 1.46 8.88
CA THR A 255 21.91 0.17 8.21
C THR A 255 21.39 0.23 6.77
N PRO A 256 22.21 -0.17 5.77
CA PRO A 256 21.80 -0.20 4.37
C PRO A 256 20.74 -1.27 4.13
N LEU A 257 19.84 -1.03 3.16
CA LEU A 257 18.78 -1.97 2.77
C LEU A 257 17.85 -2.39 3.93
N ASN A 258 17.73 -1.56 4.98
CA ASN A 258 16.95 -1.87 6.16
C ASN A 258 15.51 -1.31 6.07
N TRP A 259 14.72 -1.84 5.13
CA TRP A 259 13.28 -1.57 5.10
C TRP A 259 12.58 -2.02 6.39
N GLY A 260 13.03 -3.15 6.95
CA GLY A 260 12.39 -3.82 8.06
C GLY A 260 11.39 -4.88 7.62
N ALA A 261 10.84 -5.58 8.60
CA ALA A 261 9.80 -6.58 8.44
C ALA A 261 8.84 -6.53 9.63
N ILE A 262 7.61 -7.00 9.40
CA ILE A 262 6.65 -7.34 10.44
C ILE A 262 6.75 -8.85 10.60
N LEU A 263 7.25 -9.29 11.75
CA LEU A 263 7.41 -10.71 12.07
C LEU A 263 6.07 -11.30 12.54
N GLU A 264 5.93 -12.63 12.48
CA GLU A 264 4.71 -13.33 12.90
C GLU A 264 4.37 -13.08 14.38
N ASN A 265 5.39 -12.86 15.21
CA ASN A 265 5.22 -12.47 16.62
C ASN A 265 4.75 -11.01 16.82
N GLY A 266 4.47 -10.28 15.75
CA GLY A 266 4.06 -8.87 15.78
C GLY A 266 5.19 -7.86 15.97
N THR A 267 6.45 -8.31 16.06
CA THR A 267 7.61 -7.41 16.17
C THR A 267 7.84 -6.70 14.84
N VAL A 268 7.96 -5.38 14.90
CA VAL A 268 8.21 -4.52 13.73
C VAL A 268 9.65 -3.99 13.80
N THR A 269 10.36 -4.04 12.69
CA THR A 269 11.80 -3.67 12.60
C THR A 269 12.03 -2.61 11.52
N GLY A 270 13.25 -2.04 11.46
CA GLY A 270 13.70 -1.16 10.37
C GLY A 270 12.92 0.14 10.24
N ILE A 271 12.67 0.61 9.02
CA ILE A 271 11.87 1.82 8.76
C ILE A 271 10.47 1.69 9.36
N PHE A 272 9.86 0.49 9.29
CA PHE A 272 8.52 0.25 9.80
C PHE A 272 8.40 0.48 11.31
N GLN A 273 9.44 0.15 12.08
CA GLN A 273 9.47 0.38 13.52
C GLN A 273 9.39 1.88 13.85
N HIS A 274 10.14 2.72 13.12
CA HIS A 274 10.11 4.18 13.31
C HIS A 274 8.70 4.77 13.07
N MET A 275 7.94 4.18 12.14
CA MET A 275 6.56 4.59 11.84
C MET A 275 5.60 4.17 12.95
N GLN A 276 5.73 2.92 13.45
CA GLN A 276 4.89 2.39 14.53
C GLN A 276 5.10 3.18 15.83
N GLU A 277 6.35 3.52 16.17
CA GLU A 277 6.72 4.25 17.37
C GLU A 277 6.46 5.77 17.27
N GLY A 278 6.04 6.28 16.10
CA GLY A 278 5.83 7.71 15.88
C GLY A 278 7.11 8.55 15.90
N LYS A 279 8.28 7.94 15.73
CA LYS A 279 9.58 8.64 15.62
C LYS A 279 9.72 9.38 14.29
N SER A 280 8.97 8.96 13.28
CA SER A 280 8.90 9.59 11.95
C SER A 280 7.45 9.66 11.49
N ASP A 281 7.11 10.70 10.72
CA ASP A 281 5.76 10.94 10.23
C ASP A 281 5.49 10.24 8.90
N ILE A 282 6.50 10.23 8.02
CA ILE A 282 6.43 9.72 6.65
C ILE A 282 7.64 8.80 6.39
N ALA A 283 7.44 7.73 5.64
CA ALA A 283 8.49 6.86 5.14
C ALA A 283 8.38 6.66 3.62
N VAL A 284 9.52 6.78 2.94
CA VAL A 284 9.69 6.60 1.49
C VAL A 284 10.98 5.81 1.23
N ALA A 285 10.94 4.85 0.32
CA ALA A 285 12.06 3.97 -0.07
C ALA A 285 11.62 2.90 -1.08
N ALA A 286 10.82 3.27 -2.09
CA ALA A 286 10.14 2.32 -2.99
C ALA A 286 9.33 1.24 -2.23
N LEU A 287 8.53 1.67 -1.26
CA LEU A 287 7.81 0.77 -0.35
C LEU A 287 6.61 0.14 -1.05
N GLY A 288 6.68 -1.18 -1.30
CA GLY A 288 5.56 -1.91 -1.87
C GLY A 288 4.37 -2.02 -0.91
N TYR A 289 3.14 -1.90 -1.44
CA TYR A 289 1.90 -2.15 -0.68
C TYR A 289 1.90 -3.54 -0.02
N GLU A 290 1.32 -3.64 1.18
CA GLU A 290 1.12 -4.92 1.86
C GLU A 290 -0.04 -4.84 2.85
N LYS A 291 -0.93 -5.84 2.82
CA LYS A 291 -2.13 -5.89 3.66
C LYS A 291 -1.80 -5.87 5.16
N ASN A 292 -0.78 -6.62 5.58
CA ASN A 292 -0.38 -6.73 6.98
C ASN A 292 0.09 -5.40 7.58
N ARG A 293 0.62 -4.48 6.76
CA ARG A 293 1.11 -3.17 7.21
C ARG A 293 -0.02 -2.22 7.61
N VAL A 294 -1.21 -2.36 7.02
CA VAL A 294 -2.37 -1.48 7.29
C VAL A 294 -2.76 -1.47 8.77
N ASN A 295 -2.47 -2.54 9.51
CA ASN A 295 -2.76 -2.62 10.94
C ASN A 295 -1.82 -1.74 11.79
N TYR A 296 -0.59 -1.50 11.32
CA TYR A 296 0.46 -0.83 12.11
C TYR A 296 0.76 0.58 11.61
N MET A 297 0.43 0.90 10.37
CA MET A 297 0.73 2.17 9.74
C MET A 297 -0.30 2.49 8.65
N ASP A 298 -0.35 3.75 8.26
CA ASP A 298 -1.21 4.20 7.19
C ASP A 298 -0.45 4.15 5.86
N ILE A 299 -1.13 3.70 4.81
CA ILE A 299 -0.56 3.58 3.47
C ILE A 299 -1.15 4.66 2.58
N GLY A 300 -0.29 5.40 1.89
CA GLY A 300 -0.70 6.40 0.90
C GLY A 300 -1.16 5.79 -0.43
N MET A 301 -1.70 6.64 -1.30
CA MET A 301 -2.05 6.27 -2.68
C MET A 301 -0.81 5.75 -3.44
N PRO A 302 -0.92 4.65 -4.20
CA PRO A 302 0.18 4.20 -5.05
C PRO A 302 0.46 5.22 -6.15
N TYR A 303 1.74 5.53 -6.36
CA TYR A 303 2.18 6.52 -7.35
C TYR A 303 3.18 5.98 -8.37
N PHE A 304 3.65 4.73 -8.20
CA PHE A 304 4.58 4.10 -9.13
C PHE A 304 4.38 2.57 -9.11
N TYR A 305 4.73 1.88 -10.20
CA TYR A 305 4.75 0.41 -10.25
C TYR A 305 6.16 -0.09 -10.55
N ASP A 306 6.59 -1.08 -9.77
CA ASP A 306 7.87 -1.76 -9.96
C ASP A 306 7.65 -3.27 -10.10
N TYR A 307 8.67 -3.94 -10.61
CA TYR A 307 8.61 -5.32 -11.07
C TYR A 307 9.84 -6.08 -10.60
N LEU A 308 9.69 -7.33 -10.19
CA LEU A 308 10.84 -8.20 -9.92
C LEU A 308 11.21 -9.00 -11.16
N THR A 309 12.50 -9.00 -11.49
CA THR A 309 13.10 -9.80 -12.56
C THR A 309 14.31 -10.56 -12.06
N TYR A 310 14.69 -11.60 -12.78
CA TYR A 310 15.93 -12.33 -12.55
C TYR A 310 17.03 -11.82 -13.49
N CYS A 311 18.20 -11.63 -12.91
CA CYS A 311 19.43 -11.28 -13.60
C CYS A 311 20.40 -12.46 -13.52
N VAL A 312 20.85 -12.88 -14.69
CA VAL A 312 21.68 -14.06 -14.92
C VAL A 312 23.02 -13.66 -15.54
N PRO A 313 24.07 -14.48 -15.40
CA PRO A 313 25.30 -14.28 -16.15
C PRO A 313 25.03 -14.20 -17.66
N PRO A 314 25.91 -13.56 -18.44
CA PRO A 314 25.74 -13.45 -19.88
C PRO A 314 25.88 -14.85 -20.48
N PHE A 315 24.79 -15.38 -21.03
CA PHE A 315 24.78 -16.64 -21.77
C PHE A 315 25.08 -16.37 -23.24
N CYS A 316 26.31 -16.66 -23.67
CA CYS A 316 26.65 -16.76 -25.09
C CYS A 316 26.50 -18.21 -25.53
N LYS A 317 25.28 -18.63 -25.87
CA LYS A 317 25.08 -19.83 -26.69
C LYS A 317 25.09 -19.43 -28.16
N SER A 318 25.68 -20.27 -29.00
CA SER A 318 25.68 -20.06 -30.45
C SER A 318 24.23 -19.98 -30.95
N ASP A 319 23.95 -19.19 -31.98
CA ASP A 319 22.60 -19.12 -32.54
C ASP A 319 22.09 -20.51 -33.00
N TRP A 320 23.01 -21.41 -33.35
CA TRP A 320 22.73 -22.82 -33.67
C TRP A 320 22.26 -23.63 -32.47
N ASP A 321 22.82 -23.39 -31.28
CA ASP A 321 22.41 -24.09 -30.05
C ASP A 321 20.95 -23.77 -29.73
N LYS A 322 20.49 -22.56 -30.05
CA LYS A 322 19.09 -22.15 -29.84
C LYS A 322 18.12 -22.99 -30.67
N ILE A 323 18.53 -23.46 -31.85
CA ILE A 323 17.72 -24.33 -32.71
C ILE A 323 17.66 -25.74 -32.11
N ILE A 324 18.81 -26.28 -31.71
CA ILE A 324 18.91 -27.64 -31.15
C ILE A 324 18.13 -27.75 -29.81
N ILE A 325 18.10 -26.69 -29.00
CA ILE A 325 17.42 -26.69 -27.69
C ILE A 325 15.88 -26.68 -27.78
N ILE A 326 15.31 -26.41 -28.97
CA ILE A 326 13.84 -26.36 -29.14
C ILE A 326 13.20 -27.70 -28.74
N PHE A 327 13.80 -28.79 -29.21
CA PHE A 327 13.36 -30.16 -28.97
C PHE A 327 14.33 -30.87 -28.04
N ASP A 328 13.81 -31.78 -27.21
CA ASP A 328 14.66 -32.69 -26.44
C ASP A 328 15.35 -33.70 -27.38
N TYR A 329 16.40 -34.36 -26.89
CA TYR A 329 17.18 -35.30 -27.68
C TYR A 329 16.32 -36.47 -28.21
N GLN A 330 15.33 -36.91 -27.43
CA GLN A 330 14.40 -37.96 -27.81
C GLN A 330 13.51 -37.53 -28.99
N SER A 331 12.98 -36.31 -28.96
CA SER A 331 12.19 -35.73 -30.05
C SER A 331 13.02 -35.56 -31.32
N TRP A 332 14.29 -35.14 -31.21
CA TRP A 332 15.19 -35.09 -32.37
C TRP A 332 15.38 -36.45 -33.03
N ILE A 333 15.58 -37.50 -32.24
CA ILE A 333 15.68 -38.87 -32.77
C ILE A 333 14.37 -39.25 -33.48
N ILE A 334 13.22 -38.99 -32.86
CA ILE A 334 11.91 -39.31 -33.45
C ILE A 334 11.70 -38.55 -34.76
N ILE A 335 12.04 -37.27 -34.83
CA ILE A 335 11.93 -36.45 -36.05
C ILE A 335 12.80 -37.03 -37.17
N ILE A 336 14.05 -37.42 -36.85
CA ILE A 336 14.97 -38.01 -37.82
C ILE A 336 14.43 -39.35 -38.33
N VAL A 337 13.98 -40.23 -37.41
CA VAL A 337 13.41 -41.54 -37.76
C VAL A 337 12.13 -41.39 -38.59
N ALA A 338 11.25 -40.46 -38.22
CA ALA A 338 10.03 -40.16 -38.95
C ALA A 338 10.33 -39.65 -40.37
N TYR A 339 11.30 -38.74 -40.52
CA TYR A 339 11.73 -38.23 -41.82
C TYR A 339 12.24 -39.34 -42.75
N PHE A 340 13.11 -40.22 -42.25
CA PHE A 340 13.64 -41.32 -43.05
C PHE A 340 12.55 -42.37 -43.35
N SER A 341 11.76 -42.76 -42.36
CA SER A 341 10.69 -43.75 -42.55
C SER A 341 9.67 -43.30 -43.60
N PHE A 342 9.24 -42.03 -43.53
CA PHE A 342 8.33 -41.46 -44.53
C PHE A 342 8.94 -41.43 -45.92
N SER A 343 10.23 -41.05 -46.03
CA SER A 343 10.95 -41.05 -47.30
C SER A 343 11.10 -42.45 -47.90
N PHE A 344 11.35 -43.47 -47.09
CA PHE A 344 11.43 -44.86 -47.54
C PHE A 344 10.08 -45.40 -47.98
N VAL A 345 9.00 -45.09 -47.25
CA VAL A 345 7.64 -45.48 -47.65
C VAL A 345 7.28 -44.86 -49.00
N LEU A 346 7.52 -43.56 -49.17
CA LEU A 346 7.25 -42.87 -50.43
C LEU A 346 8.08 -43.44 -51.59
N TYR A 347 9.37 -43.72 -51.37
CA TYR A 347 10.22 -44.35 -52.38
C TYR A 347 9.74 -45.76 -52.75
N TYR A 348 9.29 -46.54 -51.77
CA TYR A 348 8.82 -47.90 -52.02
C TYR A 348 7.50 -47.92 -52.81
N VAL A 349 6.59 -47.00 -52.46
CA VAL A 349 5.31 -46.81 -53.15
C VAL A 349 5.55 -46.31 -54.58
N SER A 350 6.41 -45.30 -54.77
CA SER A 350 6.71 -44.75 -56.10
C SER A 350 7.38 -45.76 -57.03
N LYS A 351 8.19 -46.67 -56.49
CA LYS A 351 8.83 -47.74 -57.26
C LYS A 351 7.85 -48.82 -57.73
N ARG A 352 6.77 -49.05 -56.98
CA ARG A 352 5.74 -50.05 -57.31
C ARG A 352 4.70 -49.54 -58.33
N CYS A 353 4.64 -48.23 -58.56
CA CYS A 353 3.70 -47.64 -59.49
C CYS A 353 4.36 -47.45 -60.87
N GLU A 354 3.79 -48.05 -61.91
CA GLU A 354 4.38 -48.03 -63.25
C GLU A 354 4.37 -46.63 -63.86
N ASP A 355 3.28 -45.89 -63.69
CA ASP A 355 3.04 -44.54 -64.26
C ASP A 355 3.66 -43.39 -63.47
N GLU A 356 4.38 -43.66 -62.37
CA GLU A 356 4.99 -42.60 -61.55
C GLU A 356 6.19 -41.94 -62.21
N SER A 357 6.35 -40.64 -61.93
CA SER A 357 7.45 -39.82 -62.44
C SER A 357 8.81 -40.40 -62.04
N MET A 358 9.76 -40.43 -62.98
CA MET A 358 11.13 -40.91 -62.75
C MET A 358 11.83 -40.18 -61.60
N ILE A 359 11.39 -38.96 -61.27
CA ILE A 359 11.92 -38.16 -60.16
C ILE A 359 11.70 -38.88 -58.82
N PHE A 360 10.52 -39.44 -58.57
CA PHE A 360 10.19 -40.13 -57.31
C PHE A 360 10.75 -41.56 -57.23
N LYS A 361 11.19 -42.13 -58.36
CA LYS A 361 11.85 -43.45 -58.42
C LYS A 361 13.33 -43.39 -58.01
N ASN A 362 13.88 -42.20 -57.75
CA ASN A 362 15.22 -42.01 -57.17
C ASN A 362 15.11 -41.57 -55.71
N ILE A 363 15.67 -42.38 -54.80
CA ILE A 363 15.63 -42.15 -53.34
C ILE A 363 16.24 -40.79 -52.95
N TYR A 364 17.27 -40.33 -53.66
CA TYR A 364 17.91 -39.03 -53.39
C TYR A 364 16.94 -37.86 -53.61
N ASN A 365 16.16 -37.91 -54.69
CA ASN A 365 15.17 -36.89 -55.00
C ASN A 365 14.01 -36.91 -53.99
N VAL A 366 13.57 -38.11 -53.57
CA VAL A 366 12.51 -38.25 -52.54
C VAL A 366 12.95 -37.64 -51.22
N LEU A 367 14.19 -37.88 -50.79
CA LEU A 367 14.77 -37.27 -49.59
C LEU A 367 14.81 -35.73 -49.72
N LEU A 368 15.31 -35.20 -50.83
CA LEU A 368 15.36 -33.74 -51.05
C LEU A 368 13.98 -33.09 -51.06
N ILE A 369 13.00 -33.70 -51.73
CA ILE A 369 11.62 -33.19 -51.81
C ILE A 369 11.00 -33.20 -50.40
N ASN A 370 11.14 -34.28 -49.64
CA ASN A 370 10.64 -34.34 -48.28
C ASN A 370 11.32 -33.31 -47.37
N PHE A 371 12.64 -33.13 -47.50
CA PHE A 371 13.36 -32.11 -46.75
C PHE A 371 12.84 -30.70 -47.09
N SER A 372 12.53 -30.43 -48.36
CA SER A 372 11.96 -29.16 -48.79
C SER A 372 10.56 -28.90 -48.19
N MET A 373 9.73 -29.95 -48.07
CA MET A 373 8.40 -29.86 -47.45
C MET A 373 8.50 -29.58 -45.95
N VAL A 374 9.46 -30.19 -45.25
CA VAL A 374 9.70 -29.97 -43.81
C VAL A 374 10.20 -28.54 -43.54
N ILE A 375 11.09 -28.00 -44.37
CA ILE A 375 11.59 -26.62 -44.20
C ILE A 375 10.47 -25.60 -44.46
N ASN A 376 9.67 -25.80 -45.51
CA ASN A 376 8.60 -24.86 -45.88
C ASN A 376 7.45 -24.80 -44.86
N THR A 377 7.33 -25.78 -43.96
CA THR A 377 6.31 -25.83 -42.92
C THR A 377 6.76 -25.25 -41.58
N MET A 378 8.04 -24.84 -41.43
CA MET A 378 8.53 -24.20 -40.21
C MET A 378 8.00 -22.76 -40.10
N GLY A 379 6.86 -22.60 -39.43
CA GLY A 379 6.30 -21.32 -39.02
C GLY A 379 7.19 -20.58 -38.02
N LYS A 380 6.88 -19.29 -37.78
CA LYS A 380 7.62 -18.41 -36.87
C LYS A 380 7.82 -19.06 -35.50
N LEU A 381 9.08 -19.16 -35.10
CA LEU A 381 9.51 -19.72 -33.81
C LEU A 381 8.83 -19.01 -32.63
N PRO A 382 8.25 -19.74 -31.65
CA PRO A 382 7.75 -19.14 -30.43
C PRO A 382 8.93 -18.61 -29.60
N LYS A 383 8.80 -17.37 -29.11
CA LYS A 383 9.78 -16.75 -28.22
C LYS A 383 9.88 -17.58 -26.92
N THR A 384 11.08 -18.05 -26.62
CA THR A 384 11.50 -18.98 -25.55
C THR A 384 11.37 -18.39 -24.14
N ASP A 385 10.21 -17.86 -23.77
CA ASP A 385 10.04 -17.16 -22.49
C ASP A 385 9.41 -18.00 -21.37
N VAL A 386 8.95 -19.23 -21.65
CA VAL A 386 8.17 -20.06 -20.68
C VAL A 386 9.04 -21.06 -19.91
N ARG A 387 10.27 -21.36 -20.34
CA ARG A 387 11.17 -22.35 -19.69
C ARG A 387 12.06 -21.77 -18.57
N LEU A 388 12.02 -20.46 -18.33
CA LEU A 388 13.07 -19.71 -17.62
C LEU A 388 13.32 -20.10 -16.15
N LEU A 389 12.29 -20.38 -15.36
CA LEU A 389 12.49 -20.77 -13.95
C LEU A 389 12.94 -22.23 -13.85
N MET A 390 12.40 -23.10 -14.70
CA MET A 390 12.83 -24.50 -14.81
C MET A 390 14.28 -24.58 -15.27
N ASP A 391 14.69 -23.74 -16.23
CA ASP A 391 16.09 -23.65 -16.67
C ASP A 391 17.04 -23.23 -15.52
N ILE A 392 16.60 -22.34 -14.61
CA ILE A 392 17.39 -21.96 -13.43
C ILE A 392 17.50 -23.12 -12.45
N ILE A 393 16.41 -23.86 -12.25
CA ILE A 393 16.36 -25.06 -11.39
C ILE A 393 17.27 -26.15 -11.96
N ASP A 394 17.20 -26.41 -13.26
CA ASP A 394 17.99 -27.42 -13.97
C ASP A 394 19.50 -27.09 -13.95
N LEU A 395 19.86 -25.80 -14.03
CA LEU A 395 21.25 -25.34 -13.94
C LEU A 395 21.82 -25.31 -12.51
N LYS A 396 21.01 -25.64 -11.49
CA LYS A 396 21.40 -25.63 -10.05
C LYS A 396 22.09 -24.33 -9.60
N LEU A 397 21.67 -23.20 -10.16
CA LEU A 397 22.26 -21.90 -9.82
C LEU A 397 21.81 -21.44 -8.43
N LYS A 398 22.73 -20.82 -7.68
CA LYS A 398 22.41 -20.26 -6.37
C LYS A 398 21.50 -19.04 -6.53
N LEU A 399 20.40 -19.02 -5.79
CA LEU A 399 19.44 -17.92 -5.86
C LEU A 399 19.77 -16.83 -4.85
N GLN A 400 20.01 -15.62 -5.32
CA GLN A 400 20.27 -14.44 -4.49
C GLN A 400 19.06 -13.52 -4.46
N PHE A 401 18.51 -13.29 -3.28
CA PHE A 401 17.34 -12.46 -3.07
C PHE A 401 17.59 -11.44 -1.95
N LEU A 402 16.84 -10.33 -1.99
CA LEU A 402 16.75 -9.39 -0.88
C LEU A 402 15.75 -9.93 0.15
N LEU A 403 16.06 -9.81 1.45
CA LEU A 403 15.21 -10.28 2.54
C LEU A 403 13.71 -9.90 2.40
N PRO A 404 13.32 -8.66 2.00
CA PRO A 404 11.91 -8.30 1.84
C PRO A 404 11.17 -9.08 0.73
N GLN A 405 11.89 -9.71 -0.19
CA GLN A 405 11.31 -10.48 -1.29
C GLN A 405 10.78 -11.85 -0.83
N LYS A 406 11.18 -12.32 0.36
CA LYS A 406 10.76 -13.64 0.88
C LYS A 406 9.23 -13.76 0.94
N ARG A 407 8.53 -12.65 1.15
CA ARG A 407 7.06 -12.56 1.19
C ARG A 407 6.36 -12.99 -0.11
N TYR A 408 7.04 -12.92 -1.26
CA TYR A 408 6.46 -13.32 -2.54
C TYR A 408 6.50 -14.82 -2.79
N PHE A 409 7.21 -15.55 -1.92
CA PHE A 409 7.37 -17.00 -1.97
C PHE A 409 6.91 -17.59 -0.64
N ALA A 410 5.77 -17.14 -0.11
CA ALA A 410 5.27 -17.62 1.18
C ALA A 410 4.41 -18.89 1.02
N ASP A 411 3.89 -19.14 -0.18
CA ASP A 411 3.05 -20.27 -0.52
C ASP A 411 3.78 -21.64 -0.48
N ASP A 412 2.97 -22.70 -0.39
CA ASP A 412 3.43 -24.09 -0.32
C ASP A 412 3.52 -24.75 -1.71
N SER A 413 3.70 -23.93 -2.75
CA SER A 413 3.96 -24.47 -4.08
C SER A 413 5.37 -25.10 -4.13
N PRO A 414 5.56 -26.20 -4.90
CA PRO A 414 6.88 -26.82 -5.06
C PRO A 414 7.97 -25.83 -5.51
N GLN A 415 7.58 -24.82 -6.31
CA GLN A 415 8.49 -23.77 -6.75
C GLN A 415 8.93 -22.87 -5.59
N SER A 416 8.00 -22.42 -4.76
CA SER A 416 8.32 -21.59 -3.60
C SER A 416 9.11 -22.37 -2.55
N GLU A 417 8.85 -23.66 -2.37
CA GLU A 417 9.64 -24.53 -1.51
C GLU A 417 11.10 -24.65 -2.00
N TYR A 418 11.31 -24.94 -3.29
CA TYR A 418 12.65 -24.96 -3.90
C TYR A 418 13.39 -23.64 -3.72
N ILE A 419 12.70 -22.51 -3.93
CA ILE A 419 13.27 -21.16 -3.77
C ILE A 419 13.63 -20.89 -2.30
N LYS A 420 12.80 -21.32 -1.35
CA LYS A 420 13.07 -21.20 0.09
C LYS A 420 14.32 -21.99 0.50
N GLU A 421 14.48 -23.21 0.00
CA GLU A 421 15.63 -24.08 0.29
C GLU A 421 16.95 -23.53 -0.28
N HIS A 422 16.92 -22.95 -1.48
CA HIS A 422 18.11 -22.45 -2.18
C HIS A 422 18.35 -20.94 -1.98
N TRP A 423 17.66 -20.34 -1.01
CA TRP A 423 17.68 -18.91 -0.74
C TRP A 423 19.01 -18.42 -0.14
N ASN A 424 19.69 -17.52 -0.85
CA ASN A 424 20.82 -16.75 -0.30
C ASN A 424 20.45 -15.28 -0.12
N ASN A 425 20.55 -14.79 1.10
CA ASN A 425 20.22 -13.39 1.42
C ASN A 425 21.33 -12.43 0.96
N CYS A 426 21.00 -11.54 0.03
CA CYS A 426 21.90 -10.50 -0.45
C CYS A 426 21.90 -9.29 0.48
N LYS A 427 23.03 -9.05 1.17
CA LYS A 427 23.23 -7.88 2.06
C LYS A 427 23.78 -6.65 1.33
N ASN A 428 24.53 -6.85 0.24
CA ASN A 428 25.17 -5.79 -0.53
C ASN A 428 24.99 -6.07 -2.02
N ILE A 429 24.15 -5.26 -2.68
CA ILE A 429 23.76 -5.46 -4.08
C ILE A 429 24.96 -5.46 -5.04
N PRO A 430 25.90 -4.48 -4.98
CA PRO A 430 27.10 -4.52 -5.80
C PRO A 430 27.89 -5.83 -5.68
N SER A 431 28.02 -6.38 -4.47
CA SER A 431 28.76 -7.63 -4.22
C SER A 431 28.03 -8.85 -4.80
N CYS A 432 26.70 -8.92 -4.61
CA CYS A 432 25.85 -9.97 -5.18
C CYS A 432 25.87 -9.97 -6.71
N LEU A 433 25.74 -8.79 -7.31
CA LEU A 433 25.80 -8.63 -8.77
C LEU A 433 27.19 -8.95 -9.32
N LYS A 434 28.26 -8.56 -8.62
CA LYS A 434 29.63 -8.94 -8.98
C LYS A 434 29.82 -10.46 -9.01
N ARG A 435 29.17 -11.19 -8.10
CA ARG A 435 29.18 -12.66 -8.10
C ARG A 435 28.46 -13.24 -9.32
N VAL A 436 27.27 -12.74 -9.66
CA VAL A 436 26.55 -13.12 -10.89
C VAL A 436 27.43 -12.93 -12.13
N ILE A 437 28.17 -11.81 -12.20
CA ILE A 437 29.02 -11.48 -13.35
C ILE A 437 30.29 -12.35 -13.39
N LYS A 438 30.99 -12.49 -12.26
CA LYS A 438 32.32 -13.12 -12.20
C LYS A 438 32.29 -14.62 -12.00
N GLU A 439 31.52 -15.10 -11.02
CA GLU A 439 31.46 -16.52 -10.66
C GLU A 439 30.51 -17.30 -11.58
N LYS A 440 29.51 -16.63 -12.16
CA LYS A 440 28.50 -17.22 -13.05
C LYS A 440 27.75 -18.42 -12.44
N ASP A 441 27.78 -18.55 -11.12
CA ASP A 441 27.17 -19.66 -10.35
C ASP A 441 25.85 -19.26 -9.67
N SER A 442 25.39 -18.02 -9.88
CA SER A 442 24.24 -17.48 -9.18
C SER A 442 23.33 -16.65 -10.07
N VAL A 443 22.07 -16.57 -9.67
CA VAL A 443 21.03 -15.71 -10.25
C VAL A 443 20.58 -14.72 -9.19
N MET A 444 20.40 -13.46 -9.57
CA MET A 444 19.92 -12.42 -8.66
C MET A 444 18.49 -12.01 -9.00
N CYS A 445 17.59 -12.05 -8.02
CA CYS A 445 16.27 -11.45 -8.11
C CYS A 445 16.28 -10.03 -7.58
N ILE A 446 15.85 -9.07 -8.40
CA ILE A 446 15.94 -7.66 -8.08
C ILE A 446 14.88 -6.84 -8.83
N SER A 447 14.61 -5.63 -8.32
CA SER A 447 13.78 -4.63 -8.98
C SER A 447 14.29 -4.35 -10.39
N LYS A 448 13.38 -4.43 -11.36
CA LYS A 448 13.62 -4.08 -12.76
C LYS A 448 13.95 -2.60 -12.88
N VAL A 449 13.24 -1.73 -12.15
CA VAL A 449 13.51 -0.28 -12.17
C VAL A 449 14.92 0.01 -11.66
N TYR A 450 15.32 -0.60 -10.54
CA TYR A 450 16.67 -0.44 -9.99
C TYR A 450 17.73 -0.89 -10.98
N ILE A 451 17.56 -2.08 -11.58
CA ILE A 451 18.51 -2.62 -12.57
C ILE A 451 18.57 -1.76 -13.83
N ASP A 452 17.42 -1.29 -14.33
CA ASP A 452 17.38 -0.45 -15.53
C ASP A 452 18.17 0.86 -15.33
N THR A 453 18.24 1.36 -14.09
CA THR A 453 19.06 2.52 -13.73
C THR A 453 20.55 2.19 -13.71
N ILE A 454 20.96 1.01 -13.23
CA ILE A 454 22.39 0.67 -13.07
C ILE A 454 23.01 -0.13 -14.20
N LYS A 455 22.23 -0.76 -15.08
CA LYS A 455 22.75 -1.66 -16.12
C LYS A 455 23.81 -1.00 -17.00
N ASN A 456 23.70 0.31 -17.23
CA ASN A 456 24.66 1.08 -18.02
C ASN A 456 26.04 1.20 -17.35
N CYS A 457 26.13 0.96 -16.04
CA CYS A 457 27.40 0.89 -15.31
C CYS A 457 28.13 -0.45 -15.49
N TYR A 458 27.44 -1.49 -15.97
CA TYR A 458 27.96 -2.85 -16.05
C TYR A 458 28.09 -3.28 -17.50
N ILE A 459 28.97 -2.59 -18.20
CA ILE A 459 29.26 -2.78 -19.62
C ILE A 459 30.76 -3.04 -19.79
N ASP A 460 31.11 -3.97 -20.66
CA ASP A 460 32.49 -4.26 -21.04
C ASP A 460 33.07 -3.19 -21.99
N LYS A 461 34.39 -3.21 -22.23
CA LYS A 461 35.11 -2.32 -23.16
C LYS A 461 34.46 -2.25 -24.55
N ASN A 462 33.84 -3.35 -24.98
CA ASN A 462 33.15 -3.49 -26.27
C ASN A 462 31.67 -3.08 -26.25
N LYS A 463 31.23 -2.31 -25.25
CA LYS A 463 29.83 -1.91 -25.05
C LYS A 463 28.83 -3.07 -24.87
N LYS A 464 29.30 -4.26 -24.50
CA LYS A 464 28.45 -5.43 -24.23
C LYS A 464 28.04 -5.50 -22.76
N PRO A 465 26.77 -5.81 -22.44
CA PRO A 465 26.32 -5.92 -21.05
C PRO A 465 27.00 -7.09 -20.35
N LEU A 466 27.42 -6.89 -19.10
CA LEU A 466 28.11 -7.91 -18.29
C LEU A 466 27.18 -8.95 -17.67
N PHE A 467 25.87 -8.74 -17.74
CA PHE A 467 24.82 -9.67 -17.30
C PHE A 467 23.57 -9.45 -18.13
N HIS A 468 22.64 -10.40 -18.11
CA HIS A 468 21.35 -10.29 -18.78
C HIS A 468 20.23 -10.40 -17.75
N CYS A 469 19.21 -9.54 -17.83
CA CYS A 469 18.01 -9.68 -17.01
C CYS A 469 16.82 -9.95 -17.89
N PHE A 470 15.90 -10.78 -17.40
CA PHE A 470 14.77 -11.19 -18.23
C PHE A 470 13.81 -10.02 -18.50
N PRO A 471 13.25 -9.95 -19.72
CA PRO A 471 12.28 -8.92 -20.07
C PRO A 471 10.98 -9.10 -19.30
N LYS A 472 10.58 -10.36 -19.04
CA LYS A 472 9.42 -10.71 -18.21
C LYS A 472 9.75 -10.55 -16.72
N TYR A 473 8.73 -10.12 -15.99
CA TYR A 473 8.72 -10.08 -14.53
C TYR A 473 7.76 -11.15 -14.02
N PHE A 474 7.95 -11.60 -12.79
CA PHE A 474 7.06 -12.57 -12.15
C PHE A 474 6.19 -11.93 -11.05
N VAL A 475 6.60 -10.77 -10.54
CA VAL A 475 5.83 -9.97 -9.57
C VAL A 475 5.79 -8.52 -10.05
N ALA A 476 4.59 -7.94 -10.05
CA ALA A 476 4.37 -6.50 -10.15
C ALA A 476 3.84 -6.00 -8.80
N PHE A 477 4.37 -4.90 -8.29
CA PHE A 477 3.89 -4.32 -7.04
C PHE A 477 3.82 -2.79 -7.12
N PRO A 478 2.75 -2.19 -6.55
CA PRO A 478 2.64 -0.75 -6.47
C PRO A 478 3.53 -0.21 -5.34
N ILE A 479 4.28 0.83 -5.64
CA ILE A 479 5.05 1.62 -4.70
C ILE A 479 4.14 2.68 -4.08
N THR A 480 4.21 2.77 -2.76
CA THR A 480 3.42 3.64 -1.91
C THR A 480 4.34 4.36 -0.93
N MET A 481 3.85 5.45 -0.33
CA MET A 481 4.48 6.03 0.85
C MET A 481 3.76 5.53 2.09
N LEU A 482 4.50 5.40 3.20
CA LEU A 482 3.95 4.99 4.47
C LEU A 482 3.90 6.19 5.42
N MET A 483 2.88 6.24 6.26
CA MET A 483 2.65 7.28 7.25
C MET A 483 2.40 6.64 8.61
N ARG A 484 2.64 7.36 9.70
CA ARG A 484 2.33 6.84 11.03
C ARG A 484 0.85 6.48 11.13
N LYS A 485 0.48 5.49 11.94
CA LYS A 485 -0.91 5.04 12.03
C LYS A 485 -1.84 6.20 12.37
N ASP A 486 -3.00 6.23 11.72
CA ASP A 486 -4.02 7.26 11.92
C ASP A 486 -3.54 8.68 11.56
N PHE A 487 -2.75 8.82 10.49
CA PHE A 487 -2.14 10.10 10.11
C PHE A 487 -3.21 11.11 9.63
N PRO A 488 -3.32 12.30 10.27
CA PRO A 488 -4.38 13.27 9.96
C PRO A 488 -4.40 13.73 8.49
N LEU A 489 -3.23 13.86 7.87
CA LEU A 489 -3.09 14.43 6.52
C LEU A 489 -3.19 13.39 5.40
N ARG A 490 -3.41 12.10 5.72
CA ARG A 490 -3.34 11.01 4.73
C ARG A 490 -4.22 11.26 3.51
N ASN A 491 -5.50 11.58 3.72
CA ASN A 491 -6.45 11.81 2.62
C ASN A 491 -6.01 13.01 1.78
N ARG A 492 -5.59 14.09 2.43
CA ARG A 492 -5.16 15.32 1.74
C ARG A 492 -3.90 15.09 0.90
N ILE A 493 -2.93 14.35 1.43
CA ILE A 493 -1.72 13.96 0.71
C ILE A 493 -2.10 13.07 -0.48
N ASN A 494 -3.02 12.12 -0.31
CA ASN A 494 -3.49 11.27 -1.40
C ASN A 494 -4.10 12.10 -2.54
N ASP A 495 -4.94 13.09 -2.25
CA ASP A 495 -5.52 13.97 -3.28
C ASP A 495 -4.45 14.70 -4.10
N VAL A 496 -3.37 15.12 -3.45
CA VAL A 496 -2.26 15.80 -4.14
C VAL A 496 -1.42 14.79 -4.93
N ILE A 497 -1.15 13.60 -4.38
CA ILE A 497 -0.46 12.53 -5.09
C ILE A 497 -1.19 12.15 -6.38
N ILE A 498 -2.52 12.02 -6.35
CA ILE A 498 -3.33 11.72 -7.53
C ILE A 498 -3.10 12.79 -8.61
N ARG A 499 -3.17 14.07 -8.24
CA ARG A 499 -2.91 15.18 -9.19
C ARG A 499 -1.48 15.17 -9.74
N ILE A 500 -0.48 14.85 -8.91
CA ILE A 500 0.92 14.72 -9.34
C ILE A 500 1.07 13.55 -10.33
N TYR A 501 0.40 12.43 -10.06
CA TYR A 501 0.39 11.27 -10.94
C TYR A 501 -0.30 11.59 -12.29
N ASP A 502 -1.50 12.18 -12.24
CA ASP A 502 -2.31 12.50 -13.42
C ASP A 502 -1.67 13.58 -14.31
N SER A 503 -0.90 14.49 -13.72
CA SER A 503 -0.15 15.52 -14.47
C SER A 503 1.09 14.98 -15.19
N GLY A 504 1.46 13.71 -14.99
CA GLY A 504 2.61 13.10 -15.65
C GLY A 504 3.98 13.41 -15.00
N LEU A 505 4.00 14.10 -13.86
CA LEU A 505 5.24 14.49 -13.17
C LEU A 505 6.07 13.27 -12.74
N ILE A 506 5.42 12.18 -12.33
CA ILE A 506 6.11 10.93 -11.98
C ILE A 506 6.88 10.37 -13.17
N GLN A 507 6.29 10.34 -14.37
CA GLN A 507 6.93 9.86 -15.59
C GLN A 507 8.05 10.81 -16.03
N PHE A 508 7.87 12.12 -15.84
CA PHE A 508 8.92 13.11 -16.06
C PHE A 508 10.14 12.85 -15.16
N TRP A 509 9.95 12.73 -13.84
CA TRP A 509 11.06 12.43 -12.92
C TRP A 509 11.68 11.06 -13.18
N LYS A 510 10.89 10.06 -13.58
CA LYS A 510 11.41 8.76 -14.00
C LYS A 510 12.41 8.91 -15.14
N ARG A 511 12.11 9.71 -16.16
CA ARG A 511 13.03 9.97 -17.29
C ARG A 511 14.24 10.81 -16.86
N GLN A 512 14.05 11.77 -15.96
CA GLN A 512 15.11 12.63 -15.45
C GLN A 512 16.16 11.84 -14.65
N TYR A 513 15.73 10.90 -13.80
CA TYR A 513 16.63 10.11 -12.95
C TYR A 513 17.04 8.76 -13.56
N ASN A 514 16.39 8.30 -14.64
CA ASN A 514 16.96 7.28 -15.50
C ASN A 514 18.10 7.92 -16.28
N ASN A 515 19.35 7.53 -16.00
CA ASN A 515 20.58 7.66 -16.83
C ASN A 515 21.82 8.09 -16.03
N GLU A 516 21.70 8.40 -14.74
CA GLU A 516 22.88 8.70 -13.93
C GLU A 516 23.52 7.40 -13.45
N CYS A 517 24.62 6.97 -14.10
CA CYS A 517 25.50 5.95 -13.54
C CYS A 517 26.20 6.52 -12.31
N LYS A 518 25.52 6.47 -11.16
CA LYS A 518 26.08 6.77 -9.85
C LYS A 518 26.23 5.44 -9.12
N PRO A 519 27.41 4.78 -9.18
CA PRO A 519 27.63 3.62 -8.30
C PRO A 519 27.38 4.06 -6.86
N GLN A 520 26.74 3.19 -6.07
CA GLN A 520 26.61 3.39 -4.63
C GLN A 520 28.02 3.39 -4.05
N LYS A 521 28.66 4.56 -3.95
CA LYS A 521 29.97 4.70 -3.33
C LYS A 521 29.81 4.40 -1.84
N THR A 522 30.15 3.18 -1.43
CA THR A 522 30.38 2.93 0.00
C THR A 522 31.70 3.60 0.39
N SER A 523 31.79 4.15 1.60
CA SER A 523 33.03 4.77 2.12
C SER A 523 34.24 3.84 2.08
N THR A 524 34.01 2.54 2.02
CA THR A 524 35.04 1.49 1.90
C THR A 524 35.54 1.31 0.46
N GLU A 525 34.73 1.64 -0.56
CA GLU A 525 35.09 1.50 -1.98
C GLU A 525 36.04 2.60 -2.47
N GLU A 526 36.07 3.79 -1.86
CA GLU A 526 37.08 4.82 -2.18
C GLU A 526 38.52 4.34 -1.88
N GLN A 527 38.70 3.48 -0.88
CA GLN A 527 40.00 2.90 -0.56
C GLN A 527 40.36 1.71 -1.47
N ILE A 528 39.36 0.98 -1.98
CA ILE A 528 39.57 -0.20 -2.82
C ILE A 528 39.76 0.19 -4.29
N GLN A 529 39.05 1.22 -4.77
CA GLN A 529 39.16 1.69 -6.15
C GLN A 529 40.48 2.44 -6.41
N ARG A 530 41.08 3.05 -5.37
CA ARG A 530 42.48 3.51 -5.41
C ARG A 530 43.52 2.38 -5.45
N LYS A 531 43.17 1.17 -5.03
CA LYS A 531 44.05 -0.02 -5.06
C LYS A 531 43.88 -0.92 -6.29
N LEU A 532 42.87 -0.69 -7.12
CA LEU A 532 42.55 -1.51 -8.30
C LEU A 532 42.76 -0.81 -9.64
N ASN A 533 43.42 0.36 -9.65
CA ASN A 533 44.01 0.90 -10.88
C ASN A 533 45.25 0.07 -11.25
N LEU A 534 45.02 -1.02 -11.98
CA LEU A 534 45.93 -1.63 -12.95
C LEU A 534 45.30 -1.48 -14.34
#